data_AF-A0A2V4BMS0-F1
#
_entry.id   AF-A0A2V4BMS0-F1
#
_cell.length_a   1.000
_cell.length_b   1.000
_cell.length_c   1.000
_cell.angle_alpha   90.00
_cell.angle_beta   90.00
_cell.angle_gamma   90.00
#
_symmetry.space_group_name_H-M   'P 1'
#
loop_
_entity.id
_entity.type
_entity.pdbx_description
1 polymer ?
#
loop_
_entity_poly.entity_id
_entity_poly.type
_entity_poly.pdbx_seq_one_letter_code
_entity_poly.pdbx_strand_id
1 'polypeptide(L)' 'MNAYSPTAPSQNPQPVVPYTEEPTAEQRRRAVRAVASAAADADDCAELLAALGLSPEEGRNIPAQRNR' A
#
# COMPACT_ATOMS: atom_id res chain seq x y z
N MET A 1 34.14 -46.82 -5.10
CA MET A 1 34.62 -45.42 -5.03
C MET A 1 33.42 -44.51 -5.29
N ASN A 2 32.85 -43.91 -4.26
CA ASN A 2 31.67 -43.04 -4.34
C ASN A 2 32.11 -41.59 -4.64
N ALA A 3 31.42 -40.90 -5.54
CA ALA A 3 31.53 -39.45 -5.70
C ALA A 3 30.13 -38.86 -5.93
N TYR A 4 29.34 -38.81 -4.86
CA TYR A 4 28.15 -37.96 -4.81
C TYR A 4 28.59 -36.61 -4.23
N SER A 5 28.70 -35.60 -5.09
CA SER A 5 28.85 -34.21 -4.67
C SER A 5 27.50 -33.68 -4.18
N PRO A 6 27.34 -33.26 -2.91
CA PRO A 6 26.14 -32.59 -2.46
C PRO A 6 26.40 -31.08 -2.45
N THR A 7 26.27 -30.43 -3.60
CA THR A 7 26.12 -28.97 -3.65
C THR A 7 24.67 -28.63 -3.94
N ALA A 8 23.78 -29.11 -3.05
CA ALA A 8 22.47 -28.48 -2.92
C ALA A 8 22.70 -27.13 -2.23
N PRO A 9 22.31 -25.98 -2.81
CA PRO A 9 22.35 -24.73 -2.09
C PRO A 9 21.46 -24.88 -0.86
N SER A 10 22.02 -24.65 0.32
CA SER A 10 21.28 -24.63 1.57
C SER A 10 20.25 -23.50 1.47
N GLN A 11 19.04 -23.83 1.01
CA GLN A 11 17.87 -22.96 1.16
C GLN A 11 17.55 -22.97 2.65
N ASN A 12 18.24 -22.12 3.39
CA ASN A 12 17.73 -21.66 4.66
C ASN A 12 16.54 -20.74 4.31
N PRO A 13 15.27 -21.17 4.45
CA PRO A 13 14.15 -20.32 4.13
C PRO A 13 14.22 -19.13 5.09
N GLN A 14 14.57 -17.96 4.56
CA GLN A 14 14.49 -16.72 5.31
C GLN A 14 13.05 -16.63 5.85
N PRO A 15 12.85 -16.38 7.16
CA PRO A 15 11.52 -16.15 7.68
C PRO A 15 10.92 -14.99 6.89
N VAL A 16 9.80 -15.25 6.22
CA VAL A 16 9.00 -14.22 5.54
C VAL A 16 8.46 -13.32 6.62
N VAL A 17 9.24 -12.31 7.00
CA VAL A 17 8.76 -11.26 7.89
C VAL A 17 7.55 -10.62 7.21
N PRO A 18 6.40 -10.48 7.90
CA PRO A 18 5.25 -9.82 7.30
C PRO A 18 5.69 -8.42 6.87
N TYR A 19 5.44 -8.07 5.60
CA TYR A 19 5.77 -6.75 5.07
C TYR A 19 4.96 -5.69 5.85
N THR A 20 5.58 -5.11 6.88
CA THR A 20 5.06 -3.95 7.61
C THR A 20 5.40 -2.66 6.86
N GLU A 21 5.36 -2.67 5.53
CA GLU A 21 5.56 -1.45 4.77
C GLU A 21 4.30 -0.59 4.90
N GLU A 22 4.44 0.53 5.60
CA GLU A 22 3.39 1.54 5.62
C GLU A 22 3.09 1.97 4.18
N PRO A 23 1.80 2.13 3.82
CA PRO A 23 1.43 2.48 2.47
C PRO A 23 2.00 3.85 2.10
N THR A 24 2.63 3.93 0.93
CA THR A 24 3.15 5.18 0.38
C THR A 24 2.05 6.22 0.20
N ALA A 25 2.42 7.51 0.18
CA ALA A 25 1.47 8.61 -0.04
C ALA A 25 0.66 8.45 -1.34
N GLU A 26 1.26 7.89 -2.39
CA GLU A 26 0.55 7.59 -3.65
C GLU A 26 -0.49 6.48 -3.48
N GLN A 27 -0.17 5.42 -2.74
CA GLN A 27 -1.12 4.34 -2.44
C GLN A 27 -2.28 4.86 -1.58
N ARG A 28 -1.99 5.66 -0.55
CA ARG A 28 -3.01 6.29 0.30
C ARG A 28 -3.91 7.21 -0.52
N ARG A 29 -3.35 8.05 -1.39
CA ARG A 29 -4.14 8.89 -2.32
C ARG A 29 -5.07 8.08 -3.21
N ARG A 30 -4.56 6.99 -3.80
CA ARG A 30 -5.38 6.11 -4.66
C ARG A 30 -6.49 5.43 -3.86
N ALA A 31 -6.20 4.98 -2.65
CA ALA A 31 -7.19 4.39 -1.76
C ALA A 31 -8.31 5.39 -1.43
N VAL A 32 -7.96 6.63 -1.05
CA VAL A 32 -8.95 7.69 -0.79
C VAL A 32 -9.84 7.94 -2.00
N ARG A 33 -9.27 8.02 -3.20
CA ARG A 33 -10.04 8.23 -4.43
C ARG A 33 -10.96 7.05 -4.77
N ALA A 34 -10.49 5.82 -4.55
CA ALA A 34 -11.29 4.63 -4.77
C ALA A 34 -12.50 4.60 -3.82
N VAL A 35 -12.28 4.85 -2.53
CA VAL A 35 -13.35 4.93 -1.52
C VAL A 35 -14.33 6.04 -1.87
N ALA A 36 -13.85 7.25 -2.16
CA ALA A 36 -14.72 8.38 -2.51
C ALA A 36 -15.54 8.12 -3.78
N SER A 37 -15.03 7.33 -4.73
CA SER A 37 -15.77 6.95 -5.93
C SER A 37 -16.81 5.86 -5.72
N ALA A 38 -16.68 5.07 -4.65
CA ALA A 38 -17.55 3.94 -4.34
C ALA A 38 -18.62 4.27 -3.28
N ALA A 39 -18.38 5.30 -2.45
CA ALA A 39 -19.29 5.73 -1.41
C ALA A 39 -20.60 6.28 -1.97
N ALA A 40 -21.70 6.05 -1.24
CA ALA A 40 -23.03 6.53 -1.65
C ALA A 40 -23.21 8.04 -1.41
N ASP A 41 -22.62 8.55 -0.34
CA ASP A 41 -22.66 9.95 0.05
C ASP A 41 -21.41 10.36 0.84
N ALA A 42 -21.41 11.60 1.34
CA ALA A 42 -20.27 12.18 2.04
C ALA A 42 -20.05 11.58 3.44
N ASP A 43 -21.11 11.13 4.10
CA ASP A 43 -21.05 10.58 5.45
C ASP A 43 -20.51 9.14 5.39
N ASP A 44 -21.05 8.34 4.48
CA ASP A 44 -20.56 6.99 4.15
C ASP A 44 -19.07 7.01 3.74
N CYS A 45 -18.68 7.97 2.90
CA CYS A 45 -17.27 8.17 2.54
C CYS A 45 -16.40 8.44 3.77
N ALA A 46 -16.86 9.30 4.69
CA ALA A 46 -16.11 9.63 5.90
C ALA A 46 -15.94 8.42 6.82
N GLU A 47 -16.98 7.61 7.00
CA GLU A 47 -16.92 6.38 7.81
C GLU A 47 -15.93 5.36 7.22
N LEU A 48 -16.00 5.12 5.91
CA LEU A 48 -15.11 4.19 5.21
C LEU A 48 -13.64 4.62 5.27
N LEU A 49 -13.37 5.93 5.13
CA LEU A 49 -12.01 6.46 5.26
C LEU A 49 -11.49 6.33 6.70
N ALA A 50 -12.33 6.61 7.70
CA ALA A 50 -11.97 6.48 9.10
C ALA A 50 -11.63 5.02 9.46
N ALA A 51 -12.41 4.05 8.98
CA ALA A 51 -12.16 2.62 9.17
C ALA A 51 -10.80 2.16 8.61
N LEU A 52 -10.30 2.84 7.57
CA LEU A 52 -9.01 2.57 6.95
C LEU A 52 -7.86 3.43 7.49
N GLY A 53 -8.13 4.34 8.43
CA GLY A 53 -7.14 5.30 8.93
C GLY A 53 -6.64 6.27 7.86
N LEU A 54 -7.50 6.61 6.89
CA LEU A 54 -7.23 7.54 5.80
C LEU A 54 -7.87 8.89 6.08
N SER A 55 -7.21 9.97 5.65
CA SER A 55 -7.75 11.33 5.70
C SER A 55 -8.24 11.79 4.32
N PRO A 56 -9.36 12.51 4.22
CA PRO A 56 -9.87 13.03 2.95
C PRO A 56 -8.87 13.92 2.20
N GLU A 57 -8.03 14.65 2.95
CA GLU A 57 -6.99 15.53 2.41
C GLU A 57 -5.96 14.77 1.57
N GLU A 58 -5.72 13.49 1.84
CA GLU A 58 -4.74 12.68 1.11
C GLU A 58 -5.18 12.38 -0.33
N GLY A 59 -6.49 12.50 -0.62
CA GLY A 59 -7.03 12.37 -1.98
C GLY A 59 -6.81 13.61 -2.85
N ARG A 60 -6.48 14.76 -2.24
CA ARG A 60 -6.29 16.04 -2.92
C ARG A 60 -4.90 16.09 -3.55
N ASN A 61 -4.85 16.22 -4.86
CA ASN A 61 -3.64 16.62 -5.56
C ASN A 61 -3.82 18.10 -5.88
N ILE A 62 -3.19 18.99 -5.10
CA ILE A 62 -3.08 20.39 -5.51
C ILE A 62 -1.92 20.40 -6.52
N PRO A 63 -2.19 20.50 -7.84
CA PRO A 63 -1.10 20.66 -8.78
C PRO A 63 -0.32 21.91 -8.37
N ALA A 64 0.97 21.75 -8.07
CA ALA A 64 1.84 22.89 -7.86
C ALA A 64 1.67 23.80 -9.08
N GLN A 65 1.17 25.02 -8.87
CA GLN A 65 1.00 25.97 -9.96
C GLN A 65 2.34 26.08 -10.69
N ARG A 66 2.35 25.67 -11.95
CA ARG A 66 3.51 25.79 -12.82
C ARG A 66 3.63 27.28 -13.16
N ASN A 67 4.32 28.03 -12.30
CA ASN A 67 4.61 29.43 -12.54
C ASN A 67 5.40 29.54 -13.87
N ARG A 68 4.84 30.24 -14.86
CA ARG A 68 5.48 30.55 -16.15
C ARG A 68 5.80 32.02 -16.20
#